data_AF-A0A815MRB3-F1
#
_entry.id   AF-A0A815MRB3-F1
#
_cell.length_a   1.000
_cell.length_b   1.000
_cell.length_c   1.000
_cell.angle_alpha   90.00
_cell.angle_beta   90.00
_cell.angle_gamma   90.00
#
_symmetry.space_group_name_H-M   'P 1'
#
loop_
_entity.id
_entity.type
_entity.pdbx_description
1 polymer ?
#
loop_
_entity_poly.entity_id
_entity_poly.type
_entity_poly.pdbx_seq_one_letter_code
_entity_poly.pdbx_strand_id
1 'polypeptide(L)'
;MPNIPANARWLQNGETVAAGNGRGNATNQLYYPYGLFVADNQTVILADNGNHRIVEWKIGDTKGQVIAGGRDEGNRLDQLKRPTDVLIDKETDSIIICDRGNQRVTRWSRAIGTTQGEILLDNIDCFGLAIDDESFLYISDAEKDEVRRYKMGDTNGTLVAGGHEKGDDLNQLNFPTYIFIASQQSVYVSDEHNHRVMKWNNGATEGIIVAGGQGQGQSPTQLSYPEGLFADTLDAIYVADYGNHRVMRWLKGATQGTVIVGGNGQGLASNQATNKSLLRVKVWIYGGGGYVGSTSDPLYNGCGIATNAIVVSKNYRLGPLGWLTLGPPASFTGNYGVLDVFMALKWVQENIASFGGNNV
;
A
#
# COMPACT_ATOMS: atom_id res chain seq x y z
N MET A 1 13.60 -0.67 12.31
CA MET A 1 13.16 0.32 11.30
C MET A 1 13.60 -0.12 9.90
N PRO A 2 12.79 0.09 8.85
CA PRO A 2 13.18 -0.23 7.48
C PRO A 2 14.33 0.68 7.02
N ASN A 3 15.32 0.10 6.33
CA ASN A 3 16.40 0.85 5.69
C ASN A 3 16.01 1.11 4.22
N ILE A 4 15.39 2.26 3.96
CA ILE A 4 15.00 2.67 2.61
C ILE A 4 16.12 3.55 2.05
N PRO A 5 16.82 3.14 0.96
CA PRO A 5 17.83 3.98 0.34
C PRO A 5 17.26 5.34 -0.07
N ALA A 6 18.03 6.41 0.07
CA ALA A 6 17.58 7.76 -0.30
C ALA A 6 17.15 7.86 -1.79
N ASN A 7 17.76 7.04 -2.65
CA ASN A 7 17.45 6.92 -4.07
C ASN A 7 16.40 5.85 -4.41
N ALA A 8 15.81 5.18 -3.41
CA ALA A 8 14.73 4.23 -3.64
C ALA A 8 13.59 4.91 -4.40
N ARG A 9 13.12 4.25 -5.44
CA ARG A 9 11.96 4.66 -6.21
C ARG A 9 10.90 3.58 -6.08
N TRP A 10 9.67 4.02 -5.80
CA TRP A 10 8.53 3.13 -5.79
C TRP A 10 8.27 2.64 -7.21
N LEU A 11 7.92 1.35 -7.33
CA LEU A 11 7.53 0.78 -8.60
C LEU A 11 6.26 1.47 -9.08
N GLN A 12 6.27 1.92 -10.32
CA GLN A 12 5.11 2.57 -10.94
C GLN A 12 3.92 1.61 -11.09
N ASN A 13 4.20 0.30 -11.16
CA ASN A 13 3.22 -0.78 -11.15
C ASN A 13 3.22 -1.41 -9.75
N GLY A 14 2.47 -0.83 -8.82
CA GLY A 14 2.20 -1.49 -7.55
C GLY A 14 1.45 -2.80 -7.77
N GLU A 15 1.70 -3.79 -6.92
CA GLU A 15 0.93 -5.03 -6.88
C GLU A 15 -0.10 -4.93 -5.74
N THR A 16 -1.33 -5.36 -6.02
CA THR A 16 -2.34 -5.49 -4.97
C THR A 16 -2.06 -6.76 -4.18
N VAL A 17 -1.54 -6.60 -2.96
CA VAL A 17 -1.17 -7.74 -2.09
C VAL A 17 -2.30 -8.24 -1.19
N ALA A 18 -3.37 -7.45 -1.05
CA ALA A 18 -4.58 -7.81 -0.29
C ALA A 18 -5.82 -7.21 -0.95
N ALA A 19 -6.95 -7.91 -0.86
CA ALA A 19 -8.23 -7.53 -1.45
C ALA A 19 -8.24 -7.38 -2.99
N GLY A 20 -8.55 -6.20 -3.53
CA GLY A 20 -8.55 -5.93 -4.98
C GLY A 20 -9.84 -6.26 -5.74
N ASN A 21 -10.87 -6.79 -5.09
CA ASN A 21 -12.12 -7.23 -5.76
C ASN A 21 -13.33 -6.34 -5.42
N GLY A 22 -13.08 -5.04 -5.23
CA GLY A 22 -14.09 -4.05 -4.90
C GLY A 22 -14.51 -4.05 -3.42
N ARG A 23 -15.43 -3.15 -3.10
CA ARG A 23 -16.01 -2.99 -1.76
C ARG A 23 -17.02 -4.11 -1.48
N GLY A 24 -16.89 -4.76 -0.33
CA GLY A 24 -17.83 -5.81 0.10
C GLY A 24 -17.30 -6.62 1.28
N ASN A 25 -17.95 -7.74 1.59
CA ASN A 25 -17.67 -8.58 2.76
C ASN A 25 -17.15 -9.99 2.41
N ALA A 26 -16.99 -10.31 1.12
CA ALA A 26 -16.36 -11.57 0.72
C ALA A 26 -14.91 -11.64 1.20
N THR A 27 -14.32 -12.84 1.20
CA THR A 27 -12.94 -13.06 1.69
C THR A 27 -11.87 -12.44 0.80
N ASN A 28 -12.20 -11.96 -0.40
CA ASN A 28 -11.32 -11.20 -1.29
C ASN A 28 -11.70 -9.71 -1.40
N GLN A 29 -12.59 -9.23 -0.53
CA GLN A 29 -13.11 -7.86 -0.50
C GLN A 29 -12.87 -7.22 0.87
N LEU A 30 -12.86 -5.89 0.88
CA LEU A 30 -12.77 -5.08 2.10
C LEU A 30 -13.84 -4.00 2.08
N TYR A 31 -14.18 -3.48 3.24
CA TYR A 31 -15.09 -2.38 3.41
C TYR A 31 -14.55 -1.37 4.43
N TYR A 32 -14.05 -0.23 3.92
CA TYR A 32 -13.36 0.79 4.71
C TYR A 32 -12.22 0.22 5.57
N PRO A 33 -11.18 -0.41 4.97
CA PRO A 33 -10.04 -0.85 5.75
C PRO A 33 -9.28 0.35 6.34
N TYR A 34 -8.79 0.23 7.57
CA TYR A 34 -7.97 1.25 8.24
C TYR A 34 -6.55 0.72 8.47
N GLY A 35 -6.20 0.39 9.71
CA GLY A 35 -4.87 -0.03 10.10
C GLY A 35 -4.47 -1.36 9.49
N LEU A 36 -3.16 -1.48 9.23
CA LEU A 36 -2.53 -2.67 8.71
C LEU A 36 -1.23 -2.93 9.46
N PHE A 37 -0.87 -4.19 9.54
CA PHE A 37 0.40 -4.67 10.07
C PHE A 37 1.04 -5.64 9.09
N VAL A 38 2.34 -5.47 8.87
CA VAL A 38 3.14 -6.39 8.07
C VAL A 38 3.83 -7.34 9.03
N ALA A 39 3.29 -8.55 9.17
CA ALA A 39 3.78 -9.53 10.14
C ALA A 39 5.18 -10.04 9.81
N ASP A 40 5.42 -10.26 8.53
CA ASP A 40 6.69 -10.67 7.93
C ASP A 40 6.70 -10.30 6.44
N ASN A 41 7.72 -10.75 5.70
CA ASN A 41 7.86 -10.41 4.28
C ASN A 41 6.80 -11.04 3.36
N GLN A 42 5.87 -11.84 3.89
CA GLN A 42 4.87 -12.58 3.14
C GLN A 42 3.47 -12.43 3.70
N THR A 43 3.26 -11.79 4.85
CA THR A 43 1.96 -11.76 5.51
C THR A 43 1.57 -10.35 5.92
N VAL A 44 0.37 -9.94 5.51
CA VAL A 44 -0.27 -8.68 5.91
C VAL A 44 -1.55 -8.98 6.65
N ILE A 45 -1.79 -8.24 7.73
CA ILE A 45 -3.00 -8.30 8.53
C ILE A 45 -3.60 -6.91 8.55
N LEU A 46 -4.91 -6.80 8.44
CA LEU A 46 -5.58 -5.50 8.36
C LEU A 46 -6.90 -5.50 9.12
N ALA A 47 -7.26 -4.32 9.61
CA ALA A 47 -8.56 -4.03 10.20
C ALA A 47 -9.58 -3.65 9.12
N ASP A 48 -10.51 -4.55 8.84
CA ASP A 48 -11.61 -4.35 7.89
C ASP A 48 -12.79 -3.71 8.63
N ASN A 49 -12.68 -2.41 8.90
CA ASN A 49 -13.52 -1.67 9.84
C ASN A 49 -15.02 -1.84 9.58
N GLY A 50 -15.44 -1.65 8.33
CA GLY A 50 -16.84 -1.72 7.93
C GLY A 50 -17.42 -3.14 7.93
N ASN A 51 -16.57 -4.16 7.97
CA ASN A 51 -16.98 -5.56 8.12
C ASN A 51 -16.71 -6.12 9.53
N HIS A 52 -16.26 -5.28 10.47
CA HIS A 52 -16.10 -5.64 11.88
C HIS A 52 -15.22 -6.89 12.10
N ARG A 53 -14.10 -6.96 11.37
CA ARG A 53 -13.21 -8.12 11.36
C ARG A 53 -11.76 -7.75 11.13
N ILE A 54 -10.86 -8.64 11.56
CA ILE A 54 -9.45 -8.64 11.18
C ILE A 54 -9.23 -9.76 10.17
N VAL A 55 -8.50 -9.44 9.10
CA VAL A 55 -8.25 -10.39 8.02
C VAL A 55 -6.75 -10.46 7.73
N GLU A 56 -6.24 -11.68 7.60
CA GLU A 56 -4.87 -12.01 7.25
C GLU A 56 -4.80 -12.39 5.76
N TRP A 57 -3.80 -11.90 5.06
CA TRP A 57 -3.45 -12.27 3.69
C TRP A 57 -2.00 -12.67 3.62
N LYS A 58 -1.72 -13.77 2.92
CA LYS A 58 -0.37 -14.05 2.45
C LYS A 58 -0.19 -13.44 1.06
N ILE A 59 0.98 -12.88 0.80
CA ILE A 59 1.32 -12.31 -0.50
C ILE A 59 1.20 -13.41 -1.55
N GLY A 60 0.41 -13.15 -2.59
CA GLY A 60 0.07 -14.11 -3.64
C GLY A 60 -1.29 -14.81 -3.45
N ASP A 61 -1.90 -14.73 -2.26
CA ASP A 61 -3.23 -15.28 -2.04
C ASP A 61 -4.31 -14.40 -2.68
N THR A 62 -5.30 -15.06 -3.28
CA THR A 62 -6.46 -14.38 -3.89
C THR A 62 -7.59 -14.10 -2.89
N LYS A 63 -7.50 -14.65 -1.68
CA LYS A 63 -8.50 -14.55 -0.60
C LYS A 63 -7.79 -14.46 0.74
N GLY A 64 -8.32 -13.63 1.63
CA GLY A 64 -7.87 -13.51 3.00
C GLY A 64 -8.60 -14.47 3.93
N GLN A 65 -7.99 -14.69 5.09
CA GLN A 65 -8.53 -15.47 6.18
C GLN A 65 -8.97 -14.54 7.30
N VAL A 66 -10.21 -14.66 7.76
CA VAL A 66 -10.68 -13.94 8.94
C VAL A 66 -10.05 -14.58 10.18
N ILE A 67 -9.31 -13.79 10.96
CA ILE A 67 -8.59 -14.27 12.15
C ILE A 67 -9.15 -13.73 13.46
N ALA A 68 -9.98 -12.67 13.42
CA ALA A 68 -10.77 -12.19 14.56
C ALA A 68 -12.02 -11.45 14.09
N GLY A 69 -13.08 -11.51 14.90
CA GLY A 69 -14.40 -10.95 14.55
C GLY A 69 -15.07 -11.68 13.38
N GLY A 70 -15.83 -10.92 12.57
CA GLY A 70 -16.52 -11.47 11.39
C GLY A 70 -17.80 -12.27 11.68
N ARG A 71 -18.34 -12.18 12.91
CA ARG A 71 -19.59 -12.80 13.36
C ARG A 71 -20.61 -11.73 13.77
N ASP A 72 -20.96 -10.88 12.80
CA ASP A 72 -21.74 -9.66 12.98
C ASP A 72 -21.08 -8.64 13.93
N GLU A 73 -21.52 -7.38 13.86
CA GLU A 73 -21.06 -6.38 14.82
C GLU A 73 -21.59 -6.68 16.23
N GLY A 74 -20.80 -6.36 17.24
CA GLY A 74 -21.24 -6.46 18.63
C GLY A 74 -20.10 -6.33 19.62
N ASN A 75 -20.40 -6.54 20.90
CA ASN A 75 -19.49 -6.30 22.02
C ASN A 75 -19.10 -7.57 22.79
N ARG A 76 -19.55 -8.75 22.35
CA ARG A 76 -19.09 -10.03 22.93
C ARG A 76 -17.59 -10.23 22.70
N LEU A 77 -16.99 -11.17 23.40
CA LEU A 77 -15.56 -11.47 23.28
C LEU A 77 -15.20 -12.14 21.94
N ASP A 78 -16.17 -12.74 21.26
CA ASP A 78 -16.03 -13.30 19.91
C ASP A 78 -16.37 -12.29 18.78
N GLN A 79 -16.70 -11.05 19.14
CA GLN A 79 -17.13 -10.00 18.21
C GLN A 79 -16.22 -8.78 18.28
N LEU A 80 -16.22 -8.03 17.17
CA LEU A 80 -15.60 -6.71 17.07
C LEU A 80 -16.67 -5.71 16.60
N LYS A 81 -16.39 -4.43 16.78
CA LYS A 81 -17.18 -3.31 16.28
C LYS A 81 -16.25 -2.21 15.78
N ARG A 82 -16.19 -2.05 14.46
CA ARG A 82 -15.40 -1.00 13.78
C ARG A 82 -13.93 -0.99 14.25
N PRO A 83 -13.19 -2.10 14.11
CA PRO A 83 -11.79 -2.12 14.47
C PRO A 83 -11.00 -1.14 13.59
N THR A 84 -10.09 -0.38 14.18
CA THR A 84 -9.31 0.64 13.47
C THR A 84 -7.87 0.25 13.25
N ASP A 85 -7.28 -0.55 14.14
CA ASP A 85 -5.89 -0.97 14.00
C ASP A 85 -5.64 -2.35 14.60
N VAL A 86 -4.57 -2.99 14.15
CA VAL A 86 -4.14 -4.32 14.56
C VAL A 86 -2.62 -4.42 14.54
N LEU A 87 -2.03 -5.13 15.50
CA LEU A 87 -0.62 -5.53 15.47
C LEU A 87 -0.42 -6.95 16.02
N ILE A 88 0.75 -7.54 15.79
CA ILE A 88 1.16 -8.79 16.43
C ILE A 88 2.06 -8.48 17.62
N ASP A 89 1.69 -9.00 18.78
CA ASP A 89 2.59 -9.22 19.90
C ASP A 89 3.32 -10.55 19.68
N LYS A 90 4.63 -10.45 19.40
CA LYS A 90 5.48 -11.61 19.11
C LYS A 90 5.86 -12.39 20.37
N GLU A 91 5.84 -11.75 21.55
CA GLU A 91 6.20 -12.42 22.79
C GLU A 91 5.10 -13.40 23.21
N THR A 92 3.84 -13.02 23.05
CA THR A 92 2.69 -13.86 23.41
C THR A 92 2.05 -14.59 22.22
N ASP A 93 2.61 -14.43 21.01
CA ASP A 93 2.03 -14.90 19.73
C ASP A 93 0.52 -14.61 19.65
N SER A 94 0.19 -13.32 19.79
CA SER A 94 -1.19 -12.84 19.82
C SER A 94 -1.36 -11.63 18.91
N ILE A 95 -2.58 -11.38 18.46
CA ILE A 95 -2.92 -10.12 17.83
C ILE A 95 -3.55 -9.18 18.85
N ILE A 96 -3.15 -7.92 18.82
CA ILE A 96 -3.75 -6.83 19.60
C ILE A 96 -4.56 -5.98 18.64
N ILE A 97 -5.80 -5.69 19.01
CA ILE A 97 -6.77 -5.05 18.13
C ILE A 97 -7.37 -3.85 18.85
N CYS A 98 -7.41 -2.70 18.18
CA CYS A 98 -8.22 -1.58 18.60
C CYS A 98 -9.65 -1.76 18.11
N ASP A 99 -10.50 -2.17 19.03
CA ASP A 99 -11.91 -2.41 18.83
C ASP A 99 -12.70 -1.12 19.15
N ARG A 100 -12.40 -0.07 18.38
CA ARG A 100 -12.78 1.32 18.66
C ARG A 100 -14.26 1.50 18.93
N GLY A 101 -15.13 0.85 18.14
CA GLY A 101 -16.58 0.97 18.31
C GLY A 101 -17.11 0.40 19.64
N ASN A 102 -16.30 -0.41 20.33
CA ASN A 102 -16.54 -0.90 21.69
C ASN A 102 -15.64 -0.21 22.75
N GLN A 103 -14.87 0.82 22.37
CA GLN A 103 -13.97 1.60 23.23
C GLN A 103 -13.02 0.71 24.06
N ARG A 104 -12.42 -0.28 23.41
CA ARG A 104 -11.53 -1.25 24.06
C ARG A 104 -10.38 -1.67 23.16
N VAL A 105 -9.33 -2.16 23.79
CA VAL A 105 -8.23 -2.89 23.15
C VAL A 105 -8.35 -4.35 23.55
N THR A 106 -8.33 -5.25 22.57
CA THR A 106 -8.45 -6.70 22.81
C THR A 106 -7.20 -7.44 22.37
N ARG A 107 -6.93 -8.58 23.03
CA ARG A 107 -5.89 -9.53 22.63
C ARG A 107 -6.54 -10.85 22.22
N TRP A 108 -6.08 -11.41 21.12
CA TRP A 108 -6.53 -12.71 20.63
C TRP A 108 -5.30 -13.59 20.39
N SER A 109 -5.25 -14.75 21.04
CA SER A 109 -4.19 -15.73 20.80
C SER A 109 -4.25 -16.26 19.37
N ARG A 110 -3.11 -16.39 18.70
CA ARG A 110 -3.02 -17.00 17.37
C ARG A 110 -2.98 -18.53 17.40
N ALA A 111 -3.12 -19.14 18.58
CA ALA A 111 -3.21 -20.58 18.73
C ALA A 111 -4.41 -21.17 17.96
N ILE A 112 -4.22 -22.38 17.44
CA ILE A 112 -5.27 -23.12 16.74
C ILE A 112 -6.46 -23.31 17.68
N GLY A 113 -7.65 -22.92 17.21
CA GLY A 113 -8.90 -23.08 17.95
C GLY A 113 -9.29 -21.90 18.82
N THR A 114 -8.53 -20.79 18.83
CA THR A 114 -8.99 -19.55 19.47
C THR A 114 -10.28 -19.04 18.80
N THR A 115 -11.31 -18.80 19.61
CA THR A 115 -12.64 -18.36 19.14
C THR A 115 -13.06 -16.99 19.66
N GLN A 116 -12.36 -16.46 20.66
CA GLN A 116 -12.66 -15.19 21.30
C GLN A 116 -11.38 -14.52 21.78
N GLY A 117 -11.43 -13.20 21.93
CA GLY A 117 -10.36 -12.42 22.56
C GLY A 117 -10.59 -12.21 24.05
N GLU A 118 -9.66 -11.48 24.65
CA GLU A 118 -9.75 -10.95 25.99
C GLU A 118 -9.58 -9.42 25.95
N ILE A 119 -10.20 -8.72 26.90
CA ILE A 119 -10.07 -7.27 27.01
C ILE A 119 -8.74 -6.98 27.72
N LEU A 120 -7.83 -6.29 27.03
CA LEU A 120 -6.60 -5.78 27.63
C LEU A 120 -6.86 -4.46 28.36
N LEU A 121 -7.60 -3.56 27.71
CA LEU A 121 -7.92 -2.23 28.18
C LEU A 121 -9.33 -1.85 27.72
N ASP A 122 -10.06 -1.12 28.55
CA ASP A 122 -11.39 -0.59 28.28
C ASP A 122 -11.44 0.93 28.52
N ASN A 123 -12.52 1.59 28.08
CA ASN A 123 -12.70 3.03 28.19
C ASN A 123 -11.59 3.85 27.49
N ILE A 124 -11.21 3.38 26.30
CA ILE A 124 -10.22 4.01 25.42
C ILE A 124 -10.82 4.10 24.01
N ASP A 125 -10.93 5.31 23.45
CA ASP A 125 -11.28 5.49 22.03
C ASP A 125 -10.05 5.25 21.16
N CYS A 126 -9.55 4.00 21.18
CA CYS A 126 -8.31 3.67 20.50
C CYS A 126 -8.46 3.83 18.98
N PHE A 127 -7.56 4.60 18.37
CA PHE A 127 -7.46 4.66 16.91
C PHE A 127 -6.28 3.86 16.37
N GLY A 128 -5.08 4.04 16.93
CA GLY A 128 -3.84 3.44 16.46
C GLY A 128 -3.06 2.73 17.57
N LEU A 129 -2.29 1.73 17.16
CA LEU A 129 -1.46 0.88 18.01
C LEU A 129 0.00 0.90 17.56
N ALA A 130 0.91 0.82 18.52
CA ALA A 130 2.28 0.43 18.25
C ALA A 130 2.84 -0.38 19.42
N ILE A 131 3.82 -1.24 19.14
CA ILE A 131 4.57 -1.97 20.17
C ILE A 131 6.06 -1.74 19.92
N ASP A 132 6.82 -1.46 20.98
CA ASP A 132 8.27 -1.30 20.88
C ASP A 132 9.02 -2.60 21.19
N ASP A 133 10.34 -2.58 21.01
CA ASP A 133 11.22 -3.74 21.25
C ASP A 133 11.32 -4.13 22.74
N GLU A 134 10.78 -3.29 23.65
CA GLU A 134 10.69 -3.55 25.10
C GLU A 134 9.27 -4.02 25.51
N SER A 135 8.41 -4.32 24.53
CA SER A 135 7.03 -4.78 24.71
C SER A 135 6.10 -3.78 25.41
N PHE A 136 6.39 -2.48 25.31
CA PHE A 136 5.41 -1.46 25.67
C PHE A 136 4.41 -1.27 24.54
N LEU A 137 3.13 -1.30 24.90
CA LEU A 137 2.02 -1.01 24.00
C LEU A 137 1.72 0.48 24.01
N TYR A 138 1.71 1.13 22.86
CA TYR A 138 1.37 2.53 22.69
C TYR A 138 0.00 2.63 22.02
N ILE A 139 -0.85 3.48 22.55
CA ILE A 139 -2.23 3.66 22.11
C ILE A 139 -2.52 5.14 21.94
N SER A 140 -3.08 5.51 20.80
CA SER A 140 -3.68 6.83 20.58
C SER A 140 -5.14 6.77 21.01
N ASP A 141 -5.49 7.58 22.01
CA ASP A 141 -6.87 7.79 22.42
C ASP A 141 -7.38 9.05 21.71
N ALA A 142 -8.21 8.85 20.69
CA ALA A 142 -8.68 9.93 19.84
C ALA A 142 -9.73 10.83 20.52
N GLU A 143 -10.37 10.34 21.59
CA GLU A 143 -11.32 11.13 22.39
C GLU A 143 -10.59 11.98 23.44
N LYS A 144 -9.49 11.47 24.00
CA LYS A 144 -8.68 12.17 24.99
C LYS A 144 -7.53 13.00 24.42
N ASP A 145 -7.36 13.00 23.10
CA ASP A 145 -6.30 13.76 22.39
C ASP A 145 -4.90 13.48 22.96
N GLU A 146 -4.60 12.20 23.22
CA GLU A 146 -3.36 11.79 23.85
C GLU A 146 -2.83 10.45 23.31
N VAL A 147 -1.54 10.23 23.52
CA VAL A 147 -0.90 8.92 23.34
C VAL A 147 -0.33 8.47 24.67
N ARG A 148 -0.67 7.24 25.06
CA ARG A 148 -0.14 6.60 26.27
C ARG A 148 0.63 5.34 25.93
N ARG A 149 1.69 5.07 26.69
CA ARG A 149 2.39 3.78 26.70
C ARG A 149 1.99 2.94 27.90
N TYR A 150 1.88 1.64 27.73
CA TYR A 150 1.44 0.68 28.73
C TYR A 150 2.44 -0.46 28.80
N LYS A 151 2.88 -0.81 30.00
CA LYS A 151 3.49 -2.11 30.21
C LYS A 151 2.38 -3.16 30.17
N MET A 152 2.66 -4.35 29.63
CA MET A 152 1.67 -5.42 29.64
C MET A 152 1.17 -5.71 31.06
N GLY A 153 -0.15 -5.61 31.25
CA GLY A 153 -0.84 -5.74 32.54
C GLY A 153 -1.15 -4.42 33.25
N ASP A 154 -0.58 -3.29 32.83
CA ASP A 154 -0.92 -1.96 33.36
C ASP A 154 -2.22 -1.43 32.76
N THR A 155 -3.01 -0.71 33.56
CA THR A 155 -4.28 -0.10 33.11
C THR A 155 -4.25 1.43 32.98
N ASN A 156 -3.32 2.12 33.66
CA ASN A 156 -3.29 3.58 33.69
C ASN A 156 -2.39 4.22 32.62
N GLY A 157 -1.41 3.47 32.11
CA GLY A 157 -0.44 3.95 31.13
C GLY A 157 0.39 5.16 31.59
N THR A 158 1.40 5.51 30.81
CA THR A 158 2.17 6.76 30.97
C THR A 158 1.89 7.65 29.76
N LEU A 159 1.53 8.90 29.99
CA LEU A 159 1.36 9.90 28.92
C LEU A 159 2.71 10.14 28.21
N VAL A 160 2.72 10.05 26.89
CA VAL A 160 3.94 10.23 26.07
C VAL A 160 3.77 11.24 24.93
N ALA A 161 2.55 11.64 24.59
CA ALA A 161 2.26 12.75 23.68
C ALA A 161 0.85 13.31 23.95
N GLY A 162 0.65 14.62 23.76
CA GLY A 162 -0.64 15.29 23.95
C GLY A 162 -1.05 15.43 25.43
N GLY A 163 -2.34 15.21 25.72
CA GLY A 163 -2.87 15.15 27.09
C GLY A 163 -3.13 16.51 27.78
N HIS A 164 -3.11 17.61 27.03
CA HIS A 164 -3.33 18.98 27.52
C HIS A 164 -4.55 19.62 26.88
N GLU A 165 -5.65 18.85 26.81
CA GLU A 165 -6.83 19.17 26.01
C GLU A 165 -6.54 19.19 24.51
N LYS A 166 -7.63 19.18 23.73
CA LYS A 166 -7.60 19.37 22.29
C LYS A 166 -6.99 20.73 21.94
N GLY A 167 -6.01 20.75 21.04
CA GLY A 167 -5.49 21.99 20.47
C GLY A 167 -4.33 21.77 19.52
N ASP A 168 -3.67 22.85 19.11
CA ASP A 168 -2.59 22.85 18.12
C ASP A 168 -1.25 23.36 18.67
N ASP A 169 -1.14 23.60 19.97
CA ASP A 169 0.15 23.85 20.63
C ASP A 169 1.09 22.62 20.51
N LEU A 170 2.39 22.81 20.79
CA LEU A 170 3.39 21.75 20.65
C LEU A 170 3.23 20.62 21.66
N ASN A 171 2.52 20.83 22.76
CA ASN A 171 2.16 19.83 23.77
C ASN A 171 0.72 19.30 23.62
N GLN A 172 0.00 19.69 22.56
CA GLN A 172 -1.38 19.31 22.30
C GLN A 172 -1.51 18.48 21.02
N LEU A 173 -2.59 17.71 20.95
CA LEU A 173 -3.03 16.94 19.80
C LEU A 173 -4.51 17.26 19.54
N ASN A 174 -4.99 16.90 18.35
CA ASN A 174 -6.38 16.99 17.96
C ASN A 174 -6.70 15.80 17.05
N PHE A 175 -7.40 14.82 17.63
CA PHE A 175 -7.76 13.55 17.00
C PHE A 175 -6.51 12.77 16.51
N PRO A 176 -5.63 12.34 17.43
CA PRO A 176 -4.46 11.55 17.07
C PRO A 176 -4.87 10.17 16.55
N THR A 177 -4.36 9.80 15.37
CA THR A 177 -4.74 8.53 14.71
C THR A 177 -3.62 7.51 14.78
N TYR A 178 -2.65 7.57 13.87
CA TYR A 178 -1.60 6.56 13.73
C TYR A 178 -0.36 6.89 14.57
N ILE A 179 0.30 5.85 15.09
CA ILE A 179 1.51 5.98 15.89
C ILE A 179 2.63 5.15 15.25
N PHE A 180 3.84 5.69 15.26
CA PHE A 180 5.05 4.93 14.95
C PHE A 180 6.10 5.16 16.03
N ILE A 181 6.69 4.08 16.53
CA ILE A 181 7.77 4.14 17.52
C ILE A 181 9.10 3.90 16.81
N ALA A 182 9.98 4.90 16.85
CA ALA A 182 11.34 4.80 16.34
C ALA A 182 12.34 4.44 17.45
N SER A 183 13.62 4.37 17.09
CA SER A 183 14.70 4.11 18.05
C SER A 183 14.67 5.09 19.24
N GLN A 184 15.10 4.62 20.41
CA GLN A 184 15.12 5.38 21.66
C GLN A 184 13.72 5.85 22.13
N GLN A 185 12.67 5.07 21.80
CA GLN A 185 11.28 5.35 22.19
C GLN A 185 10.79 6.73 21.72
N SER A 186 11.25 7.17 20.55
CA SER A 186 10.70 8.38 19.92
C SER A 186 9.33 8.06 19.33
N VAL A 187 8.31 8.82 19.72
CA VAL A 187 6.91 8.63 19.31
C VAL A 187 6.58 9.59 18.18
N TYR A 188 6.17 9.06 17.04
CA TYR A 188 5.61 9.84 15.95
C TYR A 188 4.10 9.64 15.92
N VAL A 189 3.34 10.74 15.80
CA VAL A 189 1.88 10.73 15.86
C VAL A 189 1.33 11.52 14.68
N SER A 190 0.37 10.93 13.97
CA SER A 190 -0.47 11.68 13.03
C SER A 190 -1.52 12.45 13.81
N ASP A 191 -1.37 13.77 13.80
CA ASP A 191 -2.27 14.72 14.45
C ASP A 191 -3.29 15.18 13.39
N GLU A 192 -4.28 14.33 13.15
CA GLU A 192 -5.07 14.30 11.91
C GLU A 192 -5.78 15.63 11.63
N HIS A 193 -6.48 16.15 12.63
CA HIS A 193 -7.27 17.38 12.50
C HIS A 193 -6.41 18.66 12.54
N ASN A 194 -5.18 18.58 13.02
CA ASN A 194 -4.21 19.67 12.90
C ASN A 194 -3.36 19.57 11.62
N HIS A 195 -3.59 18.54 10.80
CA HIS A 195 -2.95 18.36 9.50
C HIS A 195 -1.42 18.36 9.57
N ARG A 196 -0.88 17.67 10.57
CA ARG A 196 0.55 17.59 10.84
C ARG A 196 0.94 16.22 11.36
N VAL A 197 2.23 15.92 11.28
CA VAL A 197 2.85 14.80 12.00
C VAL A 197 3.79 15.38 13.04
N MET A 198 3.65 14.92 14.26
CA MET A 198 4.40 15.37 15.42
C MET A 198 5.31 14.26 15.93
N LYS A 199 6.49 14.64 16.42
CA LYS A 199 7.47 13.75 17.06
C LYS A 199 7.69 14.16 18.51
N TRP A 200 7.59 13.22 19.44
CA TRP A 200 8.06 13.36 20.82
C TRP A 200 9.29 12.49 21.05
N ASN A 201 10.32 13.05 21.63
CA ASN A 201 11.42 12.27 22.18
C ASN A 201 11.02 11.73 23.56
N ASN A 202 11.62 10.62 23.99
CA ASN A 202 11.32 10.03 25.30
C ASN A 202 11.47 11.06 26.44
N GLY A 203 10.41 11.25 27.22
CA GLY A 203 10.34 12.21 28.33
C GLY A 203 10.16 13.68 27.93
N ALA A 204 9.97 13.99 26.65
CA ALA A 204 9.68 15.35 26.21
C ALA A 204 8.28 15.82 26.64
N THR A 205 8.17 17.08 27.06
CA THR A 205 6.88 17.72 27.42
C THR A 205 6.17 18.34 26.23
N GLU A 206 6.89 18.57 25.14
CA GLU A 206 6.40 19.13 23.88
C GLU A 206 6.97 18.34 22.70
N GLY A 207 6.24 18.39 21.58
CA GLY A 207 6.58 17.71 20.35
C GLY A 207 7.23 18.63 19.33
N ILE A 208 7.68 18.03 18.23
CA ILE A 208 8.31 18.70 17.11
C ILE A 208 7.48 18.40 15.87
N ILE A 209 7.07 19.42 15.12
CA ILE A 209 6.43 19.24 13.82
C ILE A 209 7.49 18.69 12.84
N VAL A 210 7.26 17.48 12.33
CA VAL A 210 8.18 16.81 11.39
C VAL A 210 7.63 16.69 9.98
N ALA A 211 6.32 16.89 9.79
CA ALA A 211 5.68 17.03 8.49
C ALA A 211 4.38 17.85 8.61
N GLY A 212 4.02 18.60 7.56
CA GLY A 212 2.84 19.46 7.56
C GLY A 212 2.95 20.67 8.50
N GLY A 213 1.84 21.03 9.15
CA GLY A 213 1.79 22.13 10.13
C GLY A 213 1.64 23.53 9.53
N GLN A 214 1.34 23.64 8.23
CA GLN A 214 1.04 24.90 7.54
C GLN A 214 -0.45 25.00 7.15
N GLY A 215 -1.31 24.43 7.99
CA GLY A 215 -2.74 24.26 7.73
C GLY A 215 -3.06 23.16 6.72
N GLN A 216 -4.36 22.93 6.51
CA GLN A 216 -4.87 21.98 5.53
C GLN A 216 -4.52 22.43 4.11
N GLY A 217 -4.01 21.53 3.27
CA GLY A 217 -3.83 21.83 1.85
C GLY A 217 -3.02 20.81 1.08
N GLN A 218 -2.74 21.13 -0.18
CA GLN A 218 -2.06 20.25 -1.15
C GLN A 218 -0.63 20.67 -1.49
N SER A 219 -0.15 21.80 -0.95
CA SER A 219 1.22 22.24 -1.22
C SER A 219 2.26 21.26 -0.63
N PRO A 220 3.54 21.33 -1.05
CA PRO A 220 4.60 20.49 -0.49
C PRO A 220 4.85 20.68 1.01
N THR A 221 4.35 21.75 1.63
CA THR A 221 4.48 22.02 3.07
C THR A 221 3.22 21.67 3.87
N GLN A 222 2.16 21.19 3.19
CA GLN A 222 0.84 20.95 3.79
C GLN A 222 0.44 19.49 3.68
N LEU A 223 -0.42 19.08 4.61
CA LEU A 223 -1.10 17.80 4.64
C LEU A 223 -2.62 18.06 4.71
N SER A 224 -3.42 17.02 4.51
CA SER A 224 -4.87 17.01 4.68
C SER A 224 -5.27 15.69 5.32
N TYR A 225 -5.63 15.74 6.60
CA TYR A 225 -6.01 14.59 7.42
C TYR A 225 -4.98 13.43 7.33
N PRO A 226 -3.73 13.61 7.77
CA PRO A 226 -2.75 12.53 7.73
C PRO A 226 -3.15 11.37 8.65
N GLU A 227 -2.99 10.13 8.16
CA GLU A 227 -3.26 8.91 8.93
C GLU A 227 -1.98 8.07 9.06
N GLY A 228 -1.84 6.98 8.29
CA GLY A 228 -0.70 6.07 8.37
C GLY A 228 0.65 6.77 8.18
N LEU A 229 1.62 6.45 9.03
CA LEU A 229 2.97 7.00 8.93
C LEU A 229 4.04 5.97 9.31
N PHE A 230 5.25 6.12 8.77
CA PHE A 230 6.43 5.42 9.28
C PHE A 230 7.69 6.26 9.10
N ALA A 231 8.70 6.00 9.92
CA ALA A 231 10.03 6.58 9.78
C ALA A 231 11.06 5.50 9.38
N ASP A 232 11.98 5.86 8.47
CA ASP A 232 13.11 4.99 8.13
C ASP A 232 14.31 5.22 9.07
N THR A 233 15.38 4.43 8.88
CA THR A 233 16.61 4.54 9.69
C THR A 233 17.36 5.86 9.58
N LEU A 234 16.99 6.73 8.63
CA LEU A 234 17.56 8.06 8.44
C LEU A 234 16.65 9.17 8.99
N ASP A 235 15.61 8.81 9.76
CA ASP A 235 14.52 9.68 10.20
C ASP A 235 13.79 10.39 9.04
N ALA A 236 13.77 9.80 7.84
CA ALA A 236 12.85 10.28 6.81
C ALA A 236 11.45 9.74 7.11
N ILE A 237 10.46 10.64 7.06
CA ILE A 237 9.08 10.36 7.43
C ILE A 237 8.25 10.18 6.17
N TYR A 238 7.47 9.11 6.15
CA TYR A 238 6.55 8.78 5.08
C TYR A 238 5.14 8.88 5.65
N VAL A 239 4.28 9.67 5.01
CA VAL A 239 2.96 10.01 5.54
C VAL A 239 1.92 9.73 4.47
N ALA A 240 0.90 8.95 4.82
CA ALA A 240 -0.33 8.84 4.06
C ALA A 240 -1.15 10.12 4.30
N ASP A 241 -1.10 11.01 3.32
CA ASP A 241 -1.85 12.26 3.27
C ASP A 241 -3.25 11.93 2.70
N TYR A 242 -4.09 11.32 3.57
CA TYR A 242 -5.33 10.64 3.20
C TYR A 242 -6.29 11.54 2.44
N GLY A 243 -6.50 12.77 2.93
CA GLY A 243 -7.39 13.75 2.31
C GLY A 243 -6.93 14.23 0.93
N ASN A 244 -5.66 14.06 0.60
CA ASN A 244 -5.09 14.39 -0.70
C ASN A 244 -4.78 13.17 -1.57
N HIS A 245 -5.15 11.97 -1.12
CA HIS A 245 -4.95 10.70 -1.83
C HIS A 245 -3.50 10.49 -2.29
N ARG A 246 -2.55 10.78 -1.41
CA ARG A 246 -1.12 10.69 -1.71
C ARG A 246 -0.30 10.18 -0.52
N VAL A 247 0.89 9.69 -0.82
CA VAL A 247 1.93 9.42 0.16
C VAL A 247 3.06 10.42 -0.10
N MET A 248 3.48 11.08 0.98
CA MET A 248 4.55 12.06 0.93
C MET A 248 5.74 11.62 1.78
N ARG A 249 6.92 12.06 1.38
CA ARG A 249 8.18 11.84 2.10
C ARG A 249 8.80 13.16 2.52
N TRP A 250 9.12 13.29 3.81
CA TRP A 250 9.97 14.35 4.36
C TRP A 250 11.31 13.77 4.78
N LEU A 251 12.42 14.38 4.34
CA LEU A 251 13.73 14.07 4.89
C LEU A 251 13.88 14.76 6.25
N LYS A 252 14.71 14.22 7.14
CA LYS A 252 14.99 14.82 8.45
C LYS A 252 15.39 16.30 8.30
N GLY A 253 14.63 17.19 8.95
CA GLY A 253 14.87 18.64 8.94
C GLY A 253 14.43 19.36 7.66
N ALA A 254 13.79 18.67 6.70
CA ALA A 254 13.24 19.30 5.52
C ALA A 254 12.01 20.17 5.87
N THR A 255 11.90 21.35 5.26
CA THR A 255 10.76 22.25 5.43
C THR A 255 9.57 21.90 4.54
N GLN A 256 9.78 21.04 3.53
CA GLN A 256 8.77 20.58 2.60
C GLN A 256 8.99 19.11 2.24
N GLY A 257 7.91 18.42 1.91
CA GLY A 257 7.92 17.03 1.52
C GLY A 257 7.90 16.86 0.00
N THR A 258 8.10 15.63 -0.44
CA THR A 258 8.00 15.23 -1.84
C THR A 258 6.91 14.18 -1.97
N VAL A 259 6.03 14.35 -2.95
CA VAL A 259 5.04 13.32 -3.29
C VAL A 259 5.77 12.13 -3.90
N ILE A 260 5.60 10.95 -3.29
CA ILE A 260 6.24 9.72 -3.75
C ILE A 260 5.25 8.79 -4.45
N VAL A 261 3.96 8.83 -4.07
CA VAL A 261 2.86 8.09 -4.68
C VAL A 261 1.55 8.89 -4.53
N GLY A 262 0.62 8.81 -5.46
CA GLY A 262 -0.69 9.47 -5.47
C GLY A 262 -0.68 10.97 -5.77
N GLY A 263 -1.81 11.64 -5.46
CA GLY A 263 -1.97 13.11 -5.50
C GLY A 263 -2.43 13.72 -6.82
N ASN A 264 -2.44 12.95 -7.91
CA ASN A 264 -2.84 13.42 -9.24
C ASN A 264 -3.93 12.53 -9.88
N GLY A 265 -4.68 11.76 -9.07
CA GLY A 265 -5.60 10.74 -9.57
C GLY A 265 -4.89 9.56 -10.28
N GLN A 266 -5.66 8.69 -10.93
CA GLN A 266 -5.12 7.59 -11.73
C GLN A 266 -4.39 8.14 -12.97
N GLY A 267 -3.23 7.56 -13.31
CA GLY A 267 -2.47 8.01 -14.47
C GLY A 267 -1.14 7.29 -14.65
N LEU A 268 -0.32 7.80 -15.57
CA LEU A 268 0.94 7.18 -16.01
C LEU A 268 2.17 7.99 -15.58
N ALA A 269 2.04 8.96 -14.67
CA ALA A 269 3.18 9.65 -14.08
C ALA A 269 3.88 8.76 -13.05
N SER A 270 5.14 9.09 -12.71
CA SER A 270 5.97 8.28 -11.80
C SER A 270 5.40 8.15 -10.38
N ASN A 271 4.48 9.02 -9.99
CA ASN A 271 3.77 9.01 -8.72
C ASN A 271 2.29 8.59 -8.86
N GLN A 272 1.84 8.04 -9.99
CA GLN A 272 0.46 7.59 -10.17
C GLN A 272 0.42 6.08 -10.34
N ALA A 273 -0.59 5.43 -9.74
CA ALA A 273 -0.86 4.00 -9.94
C ALA A 273 -1.95 3.81 -11.01
N THR A 274 -1.83 2.76 -11.82
CA THR A 274 -2.83 2.38 -12.82
C THR A 274 -3.01 0.87 -12.88
N ASN A 275 -4.22 0.41 -13.18
CA ASN A 275 -4.51 -1.00 -13.48
C ASN A 275 -4.16 -1.37 -14.94
N LYS A 276 -3.60 -0.43 -15.72
CA LYS A 276 -3.13 -0.67 -17.08
C LYS A 276 -1.66 -1.02 -17.07
N SER A 277 -1.29 -2.10 -17.77
CA SER A 277 0.11 -2.49 -17.86
C SER A 277 0.95 -1.50 -18.67
N LEU A 278 2.16 -1.22 -18.18
CA LEU A 278 3.14 -0.28 -18.76
C LEU A 278 4.21 -0.94 -19.63
N LEU A 279 4.18 -2.26 -19.85
CA LEU A 279 5.24 -2.91 -20.62
C LEU A 279 5.22 -2.41 -22.06
N ARG A 280 6.33 -1.82 -22.49
CA ARG A 280 6.52 -1.42 -23.88
C ARG A 280 6.39 -2.64 -24.77
N VAL A 281 5.67 -2.51 -25.87
CA VAL A 281 5.51 -3.59 -26.84
C VAL A 281 6.51 -3.38 -27.97
N LYS A 282 7.35 -4.38 -28.19
CA LYS A 282 8.30 -4.41 -29.31
C LYS A 282 7.90 -5.56 -30.23
N VAL A 283 7.66 -5.25 -31.50
CA VAL A 283 7.37 -6.28 -32.50
C VAL A 283 8.67 -6.61 -33.24
N TRP A 284 9.08 -7.86 -33.17
CA TRP A 284 10.32 -8.36 -33.77
C TRP A 284 10.01 -9.06 -35.10
N ILE A 285 10.46 -8.45 -36.19
CA ILE A 285 10.38 -9.01 -37.54
C ILE A 285 11.77 -9.49 -37.91
N TYR A 286 11.94 -10.80 -38.04
CA TYR A 286 13.23 -11.38 -38.38
C TYR A 286 13.66 -11.02 -39.82
N GLY A 287 14.98 -10.97 -40.03
CA GLY A 287 15.61 -10.65 -41.31
C GLY A 287 15.53 -11.79 -42.35
N GLY A 288 16.57 -11.95 -43.16
CA GLY A 288 16.62 -12.99 -44.20
C GLY A 288 16.10 -12.57 -45.57
N GLY A 289 16.03 -11.25 -45.81
CA GLY A 289 15.77 -10.65 -47.12
C GLY A 289 14.39 -10.95 -47.71
N GLY A 290 13.46 -11.48 -46.91
CA GLY A 290 12.16 -11.95 -47.39
C GLY A 290 12.20 -13.33 -48.04
N TYR A 291 13.32 -14.03 -48.06
CA TYR A 291 13.46 -15.35 -48.70
C TYR A 291 13.60 -16.50 -47.72
N VAL A 292 14.18 -16.24 -46.54
CA VAL A 292 14.50 -17.27 -45.53
C VAL A 292 14.30 -16.72 -44.11
N GLY A 293 14.12 -17.60 -43.12
CA GLY A 293 14.01 -17.25 -41.70
C GLY A 293 12.74 -17.76 -41.04
N SER A 294 12.73 -17.74 -39.71
CA SER A 294 11.58 -18.11 -38.86
C SER A 294 11.78 -17.53 -37.46
N THR A 295 10.70 -17.34 -36.70
CA THR A 295 10.78 -17.01 -35.26
C THR A 295 11.39 -18.12 -34.42
N SER A 296 11.46 -19.34 -34.94
CA SER A 296 12.11 -20.48 -34.27
C SER A 296 13.61 -20.56 -34.53
N ASP A 297 14.15 -19.72 -35.41
CA ASP A 297 15.58 -19.68 -35.71
C ASP A 297 16.33 -18.97 -34.58
N PRO A 298 17.29 -19.64 -33.90
CA PRO A 298 18.08 -19.03 -32.84
C PRO A 298 18.81 -17.75 -33.26
N LEU A 299 19.16 -17.62 -34.55
CA LEU A 299 19.81 -16.42 -35.09
C LEU A 299 18.92 -15.17 -34.98
N TYR A 300 17.60 -15.35 -34.99
CA TYR A 300 16.62 -14.26 -34.97
C TYR A 300 15.85 -14.16 -33.65
N ASN A 301 16.45 -14.57 -32.53
CA ASN A 301 15.81 -14.49 -31.22
C ASN A 301 15.70 -13.04 -30.71
N GLY A 302 14.47 -12.59 -30.44
CA GLY A 302 14.17 -11.26 -29.88
C GLY A 302 14.38 -11.10 -28.37
N CYS A 303 14.83 -12.13 -27.63
CA CYS A 303 15.00 -12.06 -26.16
C CYS A 303 15.94 -10.92 -25.71
N GLY A 304 16.95 -10.57 -26.51
CA GLY A 304 17.91 -9.51 -26.17
C GLY A 304 17.29 -8.11 -26.05
N ILE A 305 16.08 -7.90 -26.57
CA ILE A 305 15.35 -6.63 -26.47
C ILE A 305 14.18 -6.67 -25.47
N ALA A 306 14.01 -7.76 -24.70
CA ALA A 306 12.85 -7.98 -23.83
C ALA A 306 12.92 -7.29 -22.46
N THR A 307 14.00 -6.59 -22.11
CA THR A 307 14.11 -5.86 -20.85
C THR A 307 12.98 -4.84 -20.69
N ASN A 308 12.16 -5.01 -19.65
CA ASN A 308 10.98 -4.19 -19.33
C ASN A 308 10.02 -4.01 -20.53
N ALA A 309 9.90 -5.04 -21.36
CA ALA A 309 9.09 -5.00 -22.57
C ALA A 309 8.47 -6.36 -22.87
N ILE A 310 7.33 -6.36 -23.55
CA ILE A 310 6.82 -7.54 -24.24
C ILE A 310 7.39 -7.56 -25.64
N VAL A 311 8.02 -8.66 -26.02
CA VAL A 311 8.52 -8.87 -27.38
C VAL A 311 7.60 -9.85 -28.08
N VAL A 312 6.95 -9.37 -29.15
CA VAL A 312 6.10 -10.21 -30.00
C VAL A 312 6.89 -10.57 -31.25
N SER A 313 7.14 -11.86 -31.45
CA SER A 313 7.77 -12.39 -32.66
C SER A 313 6.72 -13.05 -33.54
N LYS A 314 6.80 -12.83 -34.86
CA LYS A 314 5.81 -13.31 -35.85
C LYS A 314 6.48 -13.94 -37.07
N ASN A 315 5.93 -15.06 -37.55
CA ASN A 315 6.22 -15.61 -38.87
C ASN A 315 5.42 -14.94 -39.98
N TYR A 316 6.08 -14.58 -41.08
CA TYR A 316 5.45 -14.00 -42.27
C TYR A 316 5.82 -14.83 -43.51
N ARG A 317 5.00 -14.77 -44.57
CA ARG A 317 5.28 -15.49 -45.81
C ARG A 317 6.59 -15.04 -46.46
N LEU A 318 7.37 -16.01 -46.93
CA LEU A 318 8.68 -15.83 -47.54
C LEU A 318 8.69 -16.26 -49.01
N GLY A 319 9.74 -15.85 -49.73
CA GLY A 319 9.97 -16.20 -51.12
C GLY A 319 8.84 -15.76 -52.05
N PRO A 320 8.62 -16.47 -53.18
CA PRO A 320 7.57 -16.11 -54.12
C PRO A 320 6.17 -16.03 -53.51
N LEU A 321 5.87 -16.82 -52.48
CA LEU A 321 4.56 -16.82 -51.81
C LEU A 321 4.31 -15.54 -50.99
N GLY A 322 5.37 -14.87 -50.52
CA GLY A 322 5.29 -13.60 -49.81
C GLY A 322 5.45 -12.38 -50.72
N TRP A 323 6.31 -12.49 -51.74
CA TRP A 323 6.86 -11.31 -52.42
C TRP A 323 6.62 -11.29 -53.94
N LEU A 324 6.19 -12.38 -54.57
CA LEU A 324 5.86 -12.41 -55.99
C LEU A 324 4.36 -12.14 -56.19
N THR A 325 4.04 -11.24 -57.11
CA THR A 325 2.65 -10.95 -57.53
C THR A 325 2.51 -11.28 -59.01
N LEU A 326 1.59 -12.19 -59.35
CA LEU A 326 1.39 -12.68 -60.72
C LEU A 326 0.01 -12.30 -61.32
N GLY A 327 -0.65 -11.27 -60.79
CA GLY A 327 -1.99 -10.85 -61.21
C GLY A 327 -2.04 -9.48 -61.91
N PRO A 328 -3.07 -9.19 -62.73
CA PRO A 328 -3.28 -7.87 -63.30
C PRO A 328 -3.50 -6.82 -62.18
N PRO A 329 -3.10 -5.55 -62.42
CA PRO A 329 -2.95 -4.50 -61.40
C PRO A 329 -4.23 -4.13 -60.59
N ALA A 330 -5.40 -4.70 -60.90
CA ALA A 330 -6.68 -4.35 -60.30
C ALA A 330 -7.25 -5.39 -59.30
N SER A 331 -6.61 -6.54 -59.06
CA SER A 331 -7.21 -7.63 -58.26
C SER A 331 -6.37 -8.14 -57.09
N PHE A 332 -5.07 -7.86 -57.07
CA PHE A 332 -4.16 -8.29 -56.00
C PHE A 332 -3.24 -7.13 -55.64
N THR A 333 -3.26 -6.69 -54.38
CA THR A 333 -2.45 -5.56 -53.91
C THR A 333 -0.95 -5.87 -53.78
N GLY A 334 -0.55 -7.12 -54.02
CA GLY A 334 0.83 -7.57 -53.96
C GLY A 334 1.46 -7.45 -52.57
N ASN A 335 2.64 -8.05 -52.40
CA ASN A 335 3.43 -7.99 -51.17
C ASN A 335 2.72 -8.58 -49.93
N TYR A 336 2.34 -9.84 -50.05
CA TYR A 336 1.71 -10.64 -49.01
C TYR A 336 2.55 -10.78 -47.72
N GLY A 337 3.88 -10.73 -47.82
CA GLY A 337 4.76 -10.68 -46.65
C GLY A 337 4.52 -9.41 -45.81
N VAL A 338 4.40 -8.25 -46.46
CA VAL A 338 4.03 -6.99 -45.77
C VAL A 338 2.60 -7.04 -45.24
N LEU A 339 1.66 -7.67 -45.95
CA LEU A 339 0.29 -7.85 -45.46
C LEU A 339 0.27 -8.69 -44.16
N ASP A 340 1.06 -9.75 -44.08
CA ASP A 340 1.17 -10.59 -42.88
C ASP A 340 1.75 -9.81 -41.70
N VAL A 341 2.73 -8.93 -41.95
CA VAL A 341 3.27 -8.00 -40.95
C VAL A 341 2.19 -7.03 -40.49
N PHE A 342 1.45 -6.43 -41.41
CA PHE A 342 0.38 -5.48 -41.09
C PHE A 342 -0.73 -6.12 -40.26
N MET A 343 -1.15 -7.34 -40.61
CA MET A 343 -2.12 -8.12 -39.83
C MET A 343 -1.58 -8.47 -38.45
N ALA A 344 -0.28 -8.78 -38.31
CA ALA A 344 0.32 -9.01 -37.00
C ALA A 344 0.35 -7.74 -36.14
N LEU A 345 0.67 -6.57 -36.71
CA LEU A 345 0.64 -5.31 -35.99
C LEU A 345 -0.77 -4.95 -35.51
N LYS A 346 -1.79 -5.16 -36.34
CA LYS A 346 -3.20 -5.00 -35.95
C LYS A 346 -3.57 -5.94 -34.81
N TRP A 347 -3.22 -7.22 -34.93
CA TRP A 347 -3.48 -8.19 -33.88
C TRP A 347 -2.80 -7.78 -32.57
N VAL A 348 -1.55 -7.33 -32.61
CA VAL A 348 -0.85 -6.82 -31.43
C VAL A 348 -1.59 -5.63 -30.84
N GLN A 349 -1.94 -4.62 -31.63
CA GLN A 349 -2.68 -3.45 -31.14
C GLN A 349 -4.03 -3.83 -30.49
N GLU A 350 -4.75 -4.79 -31.05
CA GLU A 350 -6.06 -5.21 -30.57
C GLU A 350 -5.98 -6.13 -29.33
N ASN A 351 -4.89 -6.89 -29.17
CA ASN A 351 -4.85 -8.00 -28.20
C ASN A 351 -3.76 -7.87 -27.14
N ILE A 352 -2.71 -7.06 -27.34
CA ILE A 352 -1.54 -7.08 -26.47
C ILE A 352 -1.82 -6.61 -25.04
N ALA A 353 -2.89 -5.82 -24.84
CA ALA A 353 -3.37 -5.43 -23.52
C ALA A 353 -3.69 -6.65 -22.64
N SER A 354 -4.26 -7.72 -23.21
CA SER A 354 -4.57 -8.97 -22.51
C SER A 354 -3.32 -9.74 -22.07
N PHE A 355 -2.16 -9.43 -22.65
CA PHE A 355 -0.86 -9.99 -22.28
C PHE A 355 -0.05 -9.04 -21.39
N GLY A 356 -0.65 -7.92 -20.97
CA GLY A 356 0.03 -6.91 -20.16
C GLY A 356 0.96 -6.01 -20.98
N GLY A 357 0.72 -5.79 -22.26
CA GLY A 357 1.45 -4.80 -23.07
C GLY A 357 0.67 -3.50 -23.22
N ASN A 358 1.38 -2.38 -23.34
CA ASN A 358 0.76 -1.13 -23.75
C ASN A 358 0.31 -1.22 -25.22
N ASN A 359 -0.97 -0.98 -25.48
CA ASN A 359 -1.59 -1.04 -26.82
C ASN A 359 -1.88 0.33 -27.44
N VAL A 360 -1.45 1.41 -26.78
CA VAL A 360 -1.60 2.81 -27.21
C VAL A 360 -0.30 3.35 -27.77
#